data_AF-A0ABD5DX32-F1
#
_entry.id   AF-A0ABD5DX32-F1
#
_cell.length_a   1.000
_cell.length_b   1.000
_cell.length_c   1.000
_cell.angle_alpha   90.00
_cell.angle_beta   90.00
_cell.angle_gamma   90.00
#
_symmetry.space_group_name_H-M   'P 1'
#
loop_
_entity.id
_entity.type
_entity.pdbx_description
1 polymer ?
#
loop_
_entity_poly.entity_id
_entity_poly.type
_entity_poly.pdbx_seq_one_letter_code
_entity_poly.pdbx_strand_id
1 'polypeptide(L)'
;ILSRDAGSFFFLGELLIDLPLPVDSPVAEECGRCVACMTICPTGAIVEPYTVDARRCISYLTIELEGAIPEEFRPLIGNRIYGCD
;
A
#
# COMPACT_ATOMS: atom_id res chain seq x y z
N ILE A 1 1.81 -1.24 6.87
CA ILE A 1 2.09 -1.82 8.20
C ILE A 1 1.67 -3.28 8.16
N LEU A 2 2.41 -4.18 8.82
CA LEU A 2 2.08 -5.59 8.92
C LEU A 2 2.05 -5.99 10.40
N SER A 3 0.92 -6.51 10.85
CA SER A 3 0.75 -7.07 12.19
C SER A 3 1.06 -8.56 12.16
N ARG A 4 1.73 -9.06 13.20
CA ARG A 4 2.03 -10.50 13.35
C ARG A 4 0.75 -11.34 13.44
N ASP A 5 -0.27 -10.84 14.13
CA ASP A 5 -1.50 -11.59 14.39
C ASP A 5 -2.62 -11.28 13.39
N ALA A 6 -2.60 -10.09 12.77
CA ALA A 6 -3.67 -9.62 11.88
C ALA A 6 -3.26 -9.43 10.41
N GLY A 7 -1.98 -9.60 10.07
CA GLY A 7 -1.49 -9.33 8.72
C GLY A 7 -1.63 -7.85 8.37
N SER A 8 -1.99 -7.54 7.11
CA SER A 8 -2.18 -6.16 6.61
C SER A 8 -3.65 -5.72 6.57
N PHE A 9 -4.60 -6.61 6.86
CA PHE A 9 -6.04 -6.35 6.74
C PHE A 9 -6.62 -5.69 7.99
N PHE A 10 -6.19 -4.47 8.25
CA PHE A 10 -6.70 -3.65 9.36
C PHE A 10 -6.62 -2.16 9.00
N PHE A 11 -7.43 -1.35 9.69
CA PHE A 11 -7.40 0.11 9.53
C PHE A 11 -6.43 0.75 10.53
N LEU A 12 -5.85 1.86 10.13
CA LEU A 12 -5.06 2.72 11.00
C LEU A 12 -5.92 3.89 11.46
N GLY A 13 -5.75 4.26 12.72
CA GLY A 13 -6.33 5.46 13.30
C GLY A 13 -5.35 6.06 14.30
N GLU A 14 -5.36 7.37 14.40
CA GLU A 14 -4.53 8.12 15.35
C GLU A 14 -5.40 9.08 16.17
N LEU A 15 -5.02 9.30 17.42
CA LEU A 15 -5.66 10.25 18.32
C LEU A 15 -4.59 11.15 18.92
N LEU A 16 -4.64 12.44 18.58
CA LEU A 16 -3.73 13.43 19.13
C LEU A 16 -4.20 13.85 20.53
N ILE A 17 -3.30 13.77 21.50
CA ILE A 17 -3.55 14.07 22.91
C ILE A 17 -2.38 14.88 23.49
N ASP A 18 -2.63 15.58 24.59
CA ASP A 18 -1.62 16.33 25.36
C ASP A 18 -1.18 15.58 26.64
N LEU A 19 -1.69 14.36 26.87
CA LEU A 19 -1.30 13.52 27.98
C LEU A 19 0.09 12.91 27.72
N PRO A 20 1.02 12.94 28.71
CA PRO A 20 2.34 12.35 28.58
C PRO A 20 2.30 10.82 28.75
N LEU A 21 1.78 10.11 27.74
CA LEU A 21 1.75 8.66 27.75
C LEU A 21 3.15 8.05 27.51
N PRO A 22 3.44 6.86 28.08
CA PRO A 22 4.67 6.14 27.76
C PRO A 22 4.69 5.78 26.26
N VAL A 23 5.86 5.97 25.64
CA VAL A 23 6.09 5.63 24.23
C VAL A 23 6.49 4.17 24.11
N ASP A 24 5.93 3.49 23.12
CA ASP A 24 6.25 2.13 22.75
C ASP A 24 7.54 2.02 21.92
N SER A 25 8.06 0.80 21.81
CA SER A 25 9.23 0.55 20.97
C SER A 25 8.82 0.16 19.55
N PRO A 26 9.51 0.65 18.51
CA PRO A 26 9.27 0.21 17.15
C PRO A 26 9.41 -1.31 16.99
N VAL A 27 8.58 -1.89 16.13
CA VAL A 27 8.67 -3.30 15.75
C VAL A 27 9.77 -3.48 14.70
N ALA A 28 10.52 -4.58 14.80
CA ALA A 28 11.52 -4.94 13.80
C ALA A 28 10.86 -5.30 12.46
N GLU A 29 11.59 -5.07 11.38
CA GLU A 29 11.17 -5.46 10.03
C GLU A 29 11.34 -6.97 9.82
N GLU A 30 10.35 -7.64 9.19
CA GLU A 30 10.29 -9.10 9.04
C GLU A 30 10.12 -9.60 7.58
N CYS A 31 10.12 -8.72 6.57
CA CYS A 31 10.12 -9.13 5.15
C CYS A 31 11.45 -9.76 4.72
N GLY A 32 12.59 -9.29 5.24
CA GLY A 32 13.91 -9.88 4.98
C GLY A 32 14.27 -9.90 3.49
N ARG A 33 14.31 -11.10 2.88
CA ARG A 33 14.60 -11.28 1.43
C ARG A 33 13.34 -11.42 0.56
N CYS A 34 12.15 -11.28 1.14
CA CYS A 34 10.89 -11.41 0.41
C CYS A 34 10.70 -10.24 -0.57
N VAL A 35 10.30 -10.54 -1.80
CA VAL A 35 9.96 -9.56 -2.85
C VAL A 35 8.59 -9.85 -3.47
N ALA A 36 7.77 -10.68 -2.83
CA ALA A 36 6.53 -11.21 -3.41
C ALA A 36 5.56 -10.11 -3.86
N CYS A 37 5.34 -9.08 -3.04
CA CYS A 37 4.48 -7.95 -3.37
C CYS A 37 5.00 -7.15 -4.58
N MET A 38 6.31 -6.94 -4.66
CA MET A 38 6.94 -6.26 -5.80
C MET A 38 6.80 -7.08 -7.08
N THR A 39 7.00 -8.40 -7.00
CA THR A 39 6.90 -9.30 -8.16
C THR A 39 5.47 -9.42 -8.68
N ILE A 40 4.46 -9.44 -7.80
CA ILE A 40 3.06 -9.63 -8.21
C ILE A 40 2.36 -8.33 -8.64
N CYS A 41 2.90 -7.16 -8.28
CA CYS A 41 2.29 -5.87 -8.60
C CYS A 41 2.11 -5.70 -10.13
N PRO A 42 0.87 -5.66 -10.67
CA PRO A 42 0.64 -5.75 -12.11
C PRO A 42 1.26 -4.60 -12.93
N THR A 43 1.35 -3.42 -12.33
CA THR A 43 1.88 -2.21 -12.95
C THR A 43 3.33 -1.91 -12.54
N GLY A 44 3.93 -2.74 -11.68
CA GLY A 44 5.23 -2.46 -11.07
C GLY A 44 5.24 -1.15 -10.29
N ALA A 45 4.15 -0.83 -9.58
CA ALA A 45 4.04 0.38 -8.78
C ALA A 45 4.95 0.37 -7.54
N ILE A 46 5.30 -0.82 -7.03
CA ILE A 46 6.28 -0.95 -5.94
C ILE A 46 7.68 -1.00 -6.57
N VAL A 47 8.34 0.16 -6.65
CA VAL A 47 9.57 0.35 -7.45
C VAL A 47 10.84 -0.09 -6.72
N GLU A 48 10.81 -0.08 -5.39
CA GLU A 48 11.86 -0.57 -4.49
C GLU A 48 11.20 -0.93 -3.13
N PRO A 49 11.90 -1.63 -2.22
CA PRO A 49 11.33 -1.95 -0.91
C PRO A 49 10.80 -0.71 -0.19
N TYR A 50 9.54 -0.78 0.25
CA TYR A 50 8.83 0.28 0.99
C TYR A 50 8.53 1.57 0.21
N THR A 51 8.77 1.60 -1.11
CA THR A 51 8.48 2.76 -1.96
C THR A 51 7.48 2.41 -3.04
N VAL A 52 6.42 3.22 -3.16
CA VAL A 52 5.36 3.07 -4.17
C VAL A 52 5.28 4.31 -5.04
N ASP A 53 5.32 4.13 -6.37
CA ASP A 53 4.95 5.17 -7.33
C ASP A 53 3.43 5.17 -7.51
N ALA A 54 2.76 6.10 -6.82
CA ALA A 54 1.30 6.23 -6.85
C ALA A 54 0.74 6.42 -8.26
N ARG A 55 1.50 7.05 -9.18
CA ARG A 55 1.04 7.30 -10.57
C ARG A 55 0.83 6.01 -11.37
N ARG A 56 1.39 4.89 -10.88
CA ARG A 56 1.24 3.54 -11.46
C ARG A 56 0.33 2.66 -10.62
N CYS A 57 0.02 3.05 -9.38
CA CYS A 57 -0.70 2.21 -8.42
C CYS A 57 -2.18 2.09 -8.79
N ILE A 58 -2.68 0.86 -8.99
CA ILE A 58 -4.09 0.63 -9.34
C ILE A 58 -5.04 1.23 -8.30
N SER A 59 -4.70 1.16 -7.01
CA SER A 59 -5.50 1.76 -5.95
C SER A 59 -5.65 3.28 -6.16
N TYR A 60 -4.54 4.00 -6.39
CA TYR A 60 -4.58 5.43 -6.72
C TYR A 60 -5.36 5.71 -8.01
N LEU A 61 -5.09 4.94 -9.07
CA LEU A 61 -5.73 5.12 -10.38
C LEU A 61 -7.26 4.92 -10.36
N THR A 62 -7.77 4.15 -9.39
CA THR A 62 -9.20 3.84 -9.28
C THR A 62 -9.93 4.64 -8.20
N ILE A 63 -9.20 5.27 -7.26
CA ILE A 63 -9.78 5.99 -6.13
C ILE A 63 -9.54 7.50 -6.26
N GLU A 64 -8.29 7.91 -6.51
CA GLU A 64 -7.83 9.29 -6.30
C GLU A 64 -7.51 10.03 -7.61
N LEU A 65 -7.22 9.30 -8.70
CA LEU A 65 -6.87 9.93 -9.97
C LEU A 65 -8.03 10.79 -10.50
N GLU A 66 -7.77 12.08 -10.63
CA GLU A 66 -8.66 12.98 -11.34
C GLU A 66 -8.58 12.73 -12.86
N GLY A 67 -9.65 12.17 -13.42
CA GLY A 67 -9.82 12.00 -14.86
C GLY A 67 -9.66 10.55 -15.35
N ALA A 68 -9.22 10.40 -16.60
CA ALA A 68 -9.15 9.10 -17.25
C ALA A 68 -7.83 8.38 -16.92
N ILE A 69 -7.94 7.09 -16.62
CA ILE A 69 -6.78 6.21 -16.41
C ILE A 69 -5.90 6.18 -17.67
N PRO A 70 -4.57 6.35 -17.57
CA PRO A 70 -3.64 6.25 -18.70
C PRO A 70 -3.80 4.93 -19.46
N GLU A 71 -3.76 4.98 -20.79
CA GLU A 71 -4.08 3.84 -21.66
C GLU A 71 -3.21 2.61 -21.39
N GLU A 72 -1.93 2.81 -21.07
CA GLU A 72 -0.99 1.73 -20.75
C GLU A 72 -1.39 0.89 -19.52
N PHE A 73 -2.12 1.48 -18.57
CA PHE A 73 -2.54 0.79 -17.34
C PHE A 73 -3.93 0.15 -17.45
N ARG A 74 -4.77 0.57 -18.41
CA ARG A 74 -6.15 0.07 -18.53
C ARG A 74 -6.25 -1.47 -18.65
N PRO A 75 -5.42 -2.16 -19.47
CA PRO A 75 -5.47 -3.62 -19.54
C PRO A 75 -5.04 -4.31 -18.23
N LEU A 76 -4.19 -3.65 -17.43
CA LEU A 76 -3.59 -4.22 -16.22
C LEU A 76 -4.52 -4.12 -15.00
N ILE A 77 -5.53 -3.24 -15.05
CA ILE A 77 -6.52 -3.07 -13.97
C ILE A 77 -7.44 -4.30 -13.86
N GLY A 78 -7.73 -4.95 -14.99
CA GLY A 78 -8.68 -6.06 -15.05
C GLY A 78 -10.10 -5.59 -14.73
N ASN A 79 -10.76 -6.24 -13.77
CA ASN A 79 -12.12 -5.92 -13.34
C ASN A 79 -12.19 -5.11 -12.03
N ARG A 80 -11.07 -4.50 -11.60
CA ARG A 80 -11.00 -3.69 -10.39
C ARG A 80 -11.59 -2.31 -10.66
N ILE A 81 -12.68 -1.99 -9.97
CA ILE A 81 -13.35 -0.69 -10.08
C ILE A 81 -13.03 0.25 -8.91
N TYR A 82 -12.48 -0.27 -7.80
CA TYR A 82 -12.10 0.48 -6.62
C TYR A 82 -11.04 -0.28 -5.83
N GLY A 83 -9.86 0.31 -5.65
CA GLY A 83 -8.77 -0.28 -4.87
C GLY A 83 -8.04 -1.44 -5.58
N CYS A 84 -7.02 -1.96 -4.89
CA CYS A 84 -6.25 -3.13 -5.31
C CYS A 84 -5.61 -3.76 -4.07
N ASP A 85 -5.90 -5.04 -3.83
CA ASP A 85 -5.23 -5.90 -2.85
C ASP A 85 -4.13 -6.72 -3.53
#